data_AF-A0A2N1PKR0-F1
#
_entry.id   AF-A0A2N1PKR0-F1
#
_cell.length_a   1.000
_cell.length_b   1.000
_cell.length_c   1.000
_cell.angle_alpha   90.00
_cell.angle_beta   90.00
_cell.angle_gamma   90.00
#
_symmetry.space_group_name_H-M   'P 1'
#
loop_
_entity.id
_entity.type
_entity.pdbx_description
1 polymer ?
#
loop_
_entity_poly.entity_id
_entity_poly.type
_entity_poly.pdbx_seq_one_letter_code
_entity_poly.pdbx_strand_id
1 'polypeptide(L)'
;MQKQIDGLTGLRNKQCFLEEVLKLEKSRFTLALVDLDNFKPANDKFGHAVGDAIICDLGHHLKDEIGNHGQVFRYGGEEFGIILPDAEKETGLFIMENIRRSFETDHQYEVNGEKVIIPMRFSCGVAASPDDADNAQDLLRFCDEALYRAKMSGRNKCCLSKIEKMIPKTVHYTKIQLERLSKLAEQSGINEAALLREALDDLLKKHIF
;
A
#
# COMPACT_ATOMS: atom_id res chain seq x y z
N MET A 1 -25.37 9.00 -5.04
CA MET A 1 -24.73 8.74 -3.74
C MET A 1 -23.63 7.71 -3.99
N GLN A 2 -22.35 8.10 -3.93
CA GLN A 2 -21.26 7.13 -4.05
C GLN A 2 -21.28 6.18 -2.85
N LYS A 3 -21.18 4.87 -3.11
CA LYS A 3 -21.23 3.84 -2.07
C LYS A 3 -19.93 3.91 -1.26
N GLN A 4 -19.97 4.45 -0.04
CA GLN A 4 -18.81 4.64 0.83
C GLN A 4 -18.25 3.32 1.42
N ILE A 5 -19.04 2.25 1.36
CA ILE A 5 -18.74 0.94 1.92
C ILE A 5 -18.52 -0.08 0.81
N ASP A 6 -17.46 -0.87 0.93
CA ASP A 6 -17.17 -2.01 0.06
C ASP A 6 -18.20 -3.12 0.24
N GLY A 7 -18.68 -3.67 -0.88
CA GLY A 7 -19.76 -4.66 -0.86
C GLY A 7 -19.35 -6.04 -0.40
N LEU A 8 -18.05 -6.36 -0.38
CA LEU A 8 -17.54 -7.68 -0.01
C LEU A 8 -17.15 -7.70 1.47
N THR A 9 -16.29 -6.76 1.88
CA THR A 9 -15.70 -6.77 3.24
C THR A 9 -16.50 -5.94 4.24
N GLY A 10 -17.42 -5.09 3.79
CA GLY A 10 -18.13 -4.13 4.65
C GLY A 10 -17.24 -3.01 5.20
N LEU A 11 -15.98 -2.91 4.78
CA LEU A 11 -15.06 -1.83 5.14
C LEU A 11 -15.35 -0.57 4.32
N ARG A 12 -14.81 0.57 4.76
CA ARG A 12 -14.82 1.80 3.95
C ARG A 12 -13.94 1.60 2.71
N ASN A 13 -14.34 2.20 1.59
CA ASN A 13 -13.66 2.02 0.30
C ASN A 13 -12.43 2.92 0.12
N LYS A 14 -11.73 2.77 -1.02
CA LYS A 14 -10.59 3.61 -1.43
C LYS A 14 -10.87 5.10 -1.40
N GLN A 15 -12.05 5.53 -1.87
CA GLN A 15 -12.39 6.94 -1.92
C GLN A 15 -12.44 7.53 -0.50
N CYS A 16 -13.04 6.81 0.44
CA CYS A 16 -13.04 7.18 1.85
C CYS A 16 -11.64 7.22 2.44
N PHE A 17 -10.78 6.27 2.09
CA PHE A 17 -9.38 6.27 2.53
C PHE A 17 -8.66 7.55 2.10
N LEU A 18 -8.71 7.89 0.81
CA LEU A 18 -8.06 9.09 0.27
C LEU A 18 -8.61 10.38 0.91
N GLU A 19 -9.92 10.46 1.13
CA GLU A 19 -10.54 11.58 1.83
C GLU A 19 -10.05 11.72 3.28
N GLU A 20 -9.87 10.62 4.01
CA GLU A 20 -9.32 10.67 5.37
C GLU A 20 -7.84 11.07 5.38
N VAL A 21 -7.03 10.60 4.43
CA VAL A 21 -5.62 11.04 4.31
C VAL A 21 -5.54 12.55 4.09
N LEU A 22 -6.36 13.10 3.20
CA LEU A 22 -6.41 14.54 2.94
C LEU A 22 -6.86 15.35 4.16
N LYS A 23 -7.79 14.84 4.96
CA LYS A 23 -8.21 15.50 6.22
C LYS A 23 -7.09 15.58 7.25
N LEU A 24 -6.19 14.60 7.25
CA LEU A 24 -5.09 14.48 8.21
C LEU A 24 -3.79 15.12 7.73
N GLU A 25 -3.74 15.73 6.54
CA GLU A 25 -2.51 16.25 5.92
C GLU A 25 -1.68 17.17 6.84
N LYS A 26 -2.34 17.91 7.75
CA LYS A 26 -1.68 18.82 8.72
C LYS A 26 -1.42 18.20 10.10
N SER A 27 -1.68 16.92 10.27
CA SER A 27 -1.56 16.18 11.54
C SER A 27 -0.48 15.12 11.45
N ARG A 28 -0.02 14.62 12.60
CA ARG A 28 0.82 13.43 12.67
C ARG A 28 -0.05 12.18 12.46
N PHE A 29 0.34 11.32 11.53
CA PHE A 29 -0.30 10.01 11.32
C PHE A 29 0.62 9.08 10.56
N THR A 30 0.39 7.78 10.72
CA THR A 30 1.06 6.74 9.93
C THR A 30 0.06 6.07 8.98
N LEU A 31 0.49 5.89 7.73
CA LEU A 31 -0.18 5.08 6.72
C LEU A 31 0.46 3.71 6.62
N ALA A 32 -0.38 2.71 6.39
CA ALA A 32 0.06 1.42 5.93
C ALA A 32 -0.77 0.94 4.73
N LEU A 33 -0.09 0.40 3.73
CA LEU A 33 -0.70 -0.32 2.62
C LEU A 33 -0.37 -1.80 2.77
N VAL A 34 -1.38 -2.65 2.62
CA VAL A 34 -1.31 -4.09 2.81
C VAL A 34 -1.81 -4.77 1.54
N ASP A 35 -1.11 -5.81 1.10
CA ASP A 35 -1.51 -6.64 -0.04
C ASP A 35 -1.28 -8.12 0.27
N LEU A 36 -2.26 -8.97 -0.05
CA LEU A 36 -2.19 -10.42 0.16
C LEU A 36 -1.11 -11.07 -0.71
N ASP A 37 -0.23 -11.83 -0.08
CA ASP A 37 0.82 -12.56 -0.79
C ASP A 37 0.26 -13.77 -1.53
N ASN A 38 0.60 -13.89 -2.82
CA ASN A 38 0.19 -15.00 -3.68
C ASN A 38 -1.33 -15.18 -3.79
N PHE A 39 -2.10 -14.08 -3.67
CA PHE A 39 -3.56 -14.10 -3.78
C PHE A 39 -4.04 -14.64 -5.12
N LYS A 40 -3.54 -14.11 -6.25
CA LYS A 40 -3.96 -14.53 -7.59
C LYS A 40 -3.82 -16.06 -7.81
N PRO A 41 -2.68 -16.72 -7.53
CA PRO A 41 -2.58 -18.18 -7.58
C PRO A 41 -3.59 -18.92 -6.70
N ALA A 42 -3.88 -18.42 -5.49
CA ALA A 42 -4.87 -19.04 -4.61
C ALA A 42 -6.29 -18.89 -5.20
N ASN A 43 -6.65 -17.68 -5.66
CA ASN A 43 -7.93 -17.40 -6.29
C ASN A 43 -8.14 -18.21 -7.58
N ASP A 44 -7.11 -18.33 -8.42
CA ASP A 44 -7.18 -19.10 -9.67
C ASP A 44 -7.29 -20.61 -9.39
N LYS A 45 -6.68 -21.10 -8.30
CA LYS A 45 -6.70 -22.52 -7.91
C LYS A 45 -8.00 -22.94 -7.23
N PHE A 46 -8.52 -22.10 -6.33
CA PHE A 46 -9.65 -22.46 -5.45
C PHE A 46 -10.97 -21.75 -5.83
N GLY A 47 -10.91 -20.83 -6.78
CA GLY A 47 -12.07 -20.11 -7.31
C GLY A 47 -12.38 -18.82 -6.55
N HIS A 48 -13.19 -17.96 -7.20
CA HIS A 48 -13.53 -16.64 -6.70
C HIS A 48 -14.22 -16.64 -5.33
N ALA A 49 -15.06 -17.63 -5.02
CA ALA A 49 -15.72 -17.71 -3.71
C ALA A 49 -14.71 -17.85 -2.56
N VAL A 50 -13.62 -18.59 -2.78
CA VAL A 50 -12.55 -18.76 -1.80
C VAL A 50 -11.67 -17.51 -1.75
N GLY A 51 -11.38 -16.90 -2.91
CA GLY A 51 -10.68 -15.61 -2.96
C GLY A 51 -11.43 -14.52 -2.19
N ASP A 52 -12.74 -14.42 -2.37
CA ASP A 52 -13.61 -13.51 -1.64
C ASP A 52 -13.58 -13.78 -0.13
N ALA A 53 -13.61 -15.06 0.28
CA ALA A 53 -13.48 -15.45 1.67
C ALA A 53 -12.13 -15.03 2.27
N ILE A 54 -11.03 -15.23 1.55
CA ILE A 54 -9.67 -14.82 1.97
C ILE A 54 -9.60 -13.29 2.16
N ILE A 55 -10.19 -12.51 1.25
CA ILE A 55 -10.23 -11.05 1.35
C ILE A 55 -11.05 -10.62 2.57
N CYS A 56 -12.22 -11.22 2.80
CA CYS A 56 -13.03 -10.94 3.98
C CYS A 56 -12.30 -11.29 5.28
N ASP A 57 -11.62 -12.42 5.30
CA ASP A 57 -10.86 -12.91 6.45
C ASP A 57 -9.74 -11.93 6.85
N LEU A 58 -8.91 -11.50 5.88
CA LEU A 58 -7.93 -10.46 6.14
C LEU A 58 -8.58 -9.14 6.56
N GLY A 59 -9.68 -8.74 5.92
CA GLY A 59 -10.37 -7.49 6.25
C GLY A 59 -10.90 -7.47 7.69
N HIS A 60 -11.45 -8.58 8.16
CA HIS A 60 -11.89 -8.73 9.55
C HIS A 60 -10.70 -8.77 10.51
N HIS A 61 -9.66 -9.56 10.19
CA HIS A 61 -8.45 -9.64 11.01
C HIS A 61 -7.79 -8.27 11.21
N LEU A 62 -7.60 -7.51 10.12
CA LEU A 62 -7.07 -6.15 10.19
C LEU A 62 -7.94 -5.24 11.06
N LYS A 63 -9.27 -5.30 10.90
CA LYS A 63 -10.20 -4.45 11.65
C LYS A 63 -10.17 -4.76 13.14
N ASP A 64 -10.17 -6.04 13.51
CA ASP A 64 -10.21 -6.48 14.90
C ASP A 64 -8.90 -6.16 15.62
N GLU A 65 -7.76 -6.40 14.98
CA GLU A 65 -6.44 -6.13 15.58
C GLU A 65 -6.10 -4.64 15.63
N ILE A 66 -6.52 -3.84 14.63
CA ILE A 66 -6.34 -2.38 14.66
C ILE A 66 -7.22 -1.74 15.74
N GLY A 67 -8.46 -2.19 15.88
CA GLY A 67 -9.39 -1.71 16.90
C GLY A 67 -9.47 -0.18 16.97
N ASN A 68 -9.19 0.38 18.15
CA ASN A 68 -9.25 1.83 18.40
C ASN A 68 -7.98 2.59 17.99
N HIS A 69 -6.92 1.89 17.52
CA HIS A 69 -5.67 2.53 17.11
C HIS A 69 -5.77 3.22 15.76
N GLY A 70 -6.78 2.89 14.95
CA GLY A 70 -6.89 3.45 13.61
C GLY A 70 -8.11 3.02 12.83
N GLN A 71 -8.02 3.19 11.52
CA GLN A 71 -9.09 2.89 10.58
C GLN A 71 -8.57 2.00 9.45
N VAL A 72 -9.39 1.03 9.05
CA VAL A 72 -9.09 0.08 7.97
C VAL A 72 -10.04 0.28 6.80
N PHE A 73 -9.49 0.25 5.60
CA PHE A 73 -10.18 0.50 4.35
C PHE A 73 -9.83 -0.58 3.34
N ARG A 74 -10.78 -0.94 2.48
CA ARG A 74 -10.47 -1.74 1.28
C ARG A 74 -10.00 -0.79 0.18
N TYR A 75 -8.73 -0.90 -0.17
CA TYR A 75 -8.09 -0.03 -1.15
C TYR A 75 -8.39 -0.48 -2.59
N GLY A 76 -8.51 -1.79 -2.83
CA GLY A 76 -8.96 -2.33 -4.11
C GLY A 76 -8.44 -3.74 -4.33
N GLY A 77 -9.20 -4.60 -5.01
CA GLY A 77 -8.80 -6.01 -5.19
C GLY A 77 -8.57 -6.68 -3.83
N GLU A 78 -7.34 -7.16 -3.62
CA GLU A 78 -6.78 -7.76 -2.42
C GLU A 78 -6.01 -6.78 -1.50
N GLU A 79 -6.01 -5.48 -1.84
CA GLU A 79 -5.28 -4.43 -1.12
C GLU A 79 -6.13 -3.71 -0.07
N PHE A 80 -5.49 -3.37 1.05
CA PHE A 80 -6.06 -2.65 2.18
C PHE A 80 -5.22 -1.43 2.54
N GLY A 81 -5.90 -0.35 2.91
CA GLY A 81 -5.29 0.86 3.45
C GLY A 81 -5.60 1.00 4.93
N ILE A 82 -4.61 1.38 5.72
CA ILE A 82 -4.74 1.63 7.16
C ILE A 82 -4.25 3.04 7.46
N ILE A 83 -4.98 3.73 8.33
CA ILE A 83 -4.60 5.04 8.87
C ILE A 83 -4.52 4.91 10.38
N LEU A 84 -3.36 5.25 10.95
CA LEU A 84 -3.07 5.29 12.38
C LEU A 84 -2.87 6.76 12.80
N PRO A 85 -3.90 7.44 13.30
CA PRO A 85 -3.78 8.84 13.74
C PRO A 85 -2.82 8.95 14.93
N ASP A 86 -2.05 10.05 14.98
CA ASP A 86 -1.11 10.35 16.07
C ASP A 86 -0.05 9.26 16.33
N ALA A 87 0.18 8.37 15.36
CA ALA A 87 1.19 7.33 15.44
C ALA A 87 2.47 7.75 14.73
N GLU A 88 3.61 7.54 15.39
CA GLU A 88 4.94 7.60 14.77
C GLU A 88 5.18 6.38 13.87
N LYS A 89 6.12 6.54 12.93
CA LYS A 89 6.44 5.52 11.92
C LYS A 89 6.81 4.16 12.53
N GLU A 90 7.64 4.17 13.56
CA GLU A 90 8.10 2.98 14.27
C GLU A 90 6.94 2.29 15.02
N THR A 91 6.02 3.08 15.57
CA THR A 91 4.80 2.59 16.21
C THR A 91 3.90 1.90 15.19
N GLY A 92 3.70 2.54 14.03
CA GLY A 92 2.93 1.94 12.94
C GLY A 92 3.56 0.64 12.42
N LEU A 93 4.89 0.60 12.26
CA LEU A 93 5.59 -0.63 11.90
C LEU A 93 5.38 -1.74 12.94
N PHE A 94 5.49 -1.43 14.22
CA PHE A 94 5.32 -2.40 15.29
C PHE A 94 3.91 -2.99 15.30
N ILE A 95 2.89 -2.14 15.19
CA ILE A 95 1.49 -2.57 15.09
C ILE A 95 1.32 -3.50 13.87
N MET A 96 1.77 -3.07 12.69
CA MET A 96 1.59 -3.84 11.47
C MET A 96 2.36 -5.17 11.47
N GLU A 97 3.57 -5.23 12.06
CA GLU A 97 4.30 -6.50 12.22
C GLU A 97 3.60 -7.47 13.16
N ASN A 98 2.99 -6.98 14.26
CA ASN A 98 2.23 -7.84 15.15
C ASN A 98 1.02 -8.44 14.44
N ILE A 99 0.26 -7.62 13.71
CA ILE A 99 -0.89 -8.05 12.91
C ILE A 99 -0.46 -9.05 11.84
N ARG A 100 0.67 -8.80 11.17
CA ARG A 100 1.20 -9.71 10.15
C ARG A 100 1.56 -11.07 10.75
N ARG A 101 2.20 -11.09 11.92
CA ARG A 101 2.56 -12.33 12.61
C ARG A 101 1.33 -13.09 13.09
N SER A 102 0.30 -12.41 13.59
CA SER A 102 -0.95 -13.06 14.01
C SER A 102 -1.76 -13.58 12.83
N PHE A 103 -1.63 -12.97 11.65
CA PHE A 103 -2.22 -13.47 10.40
C PHE A 103 -1.37 -14.56 9.72
N GLU A 104 -0.08 -14.73 10.06
CA GLU A 104 0.77 -15.76 9.44
C GLU A 104 0.42 -17.16 9.96
N THR A 105 -0.72 -17.69 9.50
CA THR A 105 -1.25 -18.98 9.94
C THR A 105 -1.82 -19.79 8.77
N ASP A 106 -2.14 -21.05 9.06
CA ASP A 106 -2.89 -21.93 8.18
C ASP A 106 -4.38 -21.63 8.31
N HIS A 107 -4.98 -21.03 7.29
CA HIS A 107 -6.40 -20.65 7.29
C HIS A 107 -7.22 -21.76 6.67
N GLN A 108 -8.39 -22.05 7.24
CA GLN A 108 -9.26 -23.11 6.77
C GLN A 108 -10.46 -22.52 6.02
N TYR A 109 -10.60 -22.89 4.75
CA TYR A 109 -11.72 -22.49 3.90
C TYR A 109 -12.51 -23.71 3.43
N GLU A 110 -13.75 -23.49 3.00
CA GLU A 110 -14.59 -24.54 2.42
C GLU A 110 -14.58 -24.45 0.88
N VAL A 111 -14.29 -25.56 0.20
CA VAL A 111 -14.25 -25.67 -1.26
C VAL A 111 -15.06 -26.90 -1.66
N ASN A 112 -16.17 -26.71 -2.36
CA ASN A 112 -17.07 -27.80 -2.78
C ASN A 112 -17.51 -28.74 -1.62
N GLY A 113 -17.71 -28.19 -0.42
CA GLY A 113 -18.08 -28.96 0.77
C GLY A 113 -16.91 -29.65 1.50
N GLU A 114 -15.67 -29.47 1.05
CA GLU A 114 -14.47 -29.98 1.70
C GLU A 114 -13.69 -28.85 2.38
N LYS A 115 -13.08 -29.16 3.53
CA LYS A 115 -12.20 -28.23 4.25
C LYS A 115 -10.81 -28.25 3.63
N VAL A 116 -10.33 -27.09 3.20
CA VAL A 116 -9.00 -26.90 2.63
C VAL A 116 -8.21 -25.93 3.50
N ILE A 117 -6.97 -26.28 3.78
CA ILE A 117 -6.03 -25.41 4.49
C ILE A 117 -5.22 -24.63 3.45
N ILE A 118 -5.27 -23.30 3.55
CA ILE A 118 -4.56 -22.38 2.67
C ILE A 118 -3.68 -21.46 3.53
N PRO A 119 -2.34 -21.53 3.39
CA PRO A 119 -1.46 -20.64 4.12
C PRO A 119 -1.48 -19.25 3.47
N MET A 120 -2.10 -18.29 4.14
CA MET A 120 -2.20 -16.91 3.67
C MET A 120 -1.28 -16.00 4.49
N ARG A 121 -0.66 -15.05 3.79
CA ARG A 121 0.28 -14.06 4.32
C ARG A 121 0.01 -12.74 3.64
N PHE A 122 0.50 -11.65 4.21
CA PHE A 122 0.48 -10.37 3.54
C PHE A 122 1.83 -9.66 3.68
N SER A 123 2.07 -8.76 2.74
CA SER A 123 3.16 -7.80 2.80
C SER A 123 2.61 -6.40 3.06
N CYS A 124 3.41 -5.56 3.71
CA CYS A 124 2.97 -4.24 4.12
C CYS A 124 4.05 -3.18 3.88
N GLY A 125 3.63 -2.03 3.35
CA GLY A 125 4.42 -0.81 3.33
C GLY A 125 3.91 0.17 4.38
N VAL A 126 4.81 0.91 5.04
CA VAL A 126 4.47 1.87 6.10
C VAL A 126 5.16 3.20 5.84
N ALA A 127 4.44 4.32 5.94
CA ALA A 127 4.98 5.68 5.83
C ALA A 127 4.29 6.63 6.81
N ALA A 128 4.98 7.64 7.35
CA ALA A 128 4.42 8.57 8.34
C ALA A 128 4.54 10.04 7.92
N SER A 129 3.50 10.81 8.23
CA SER A 129 3.53 12.27 8.20
C SER A 129 3.87 12.82 9.59
N PRO A 130 4.72 13.85 9.71
CA PRO A 130 5.45 14.53 8.63
C PRO A 130 6.81 13.91 8.31
N ASP A 131 7.17 12.80 8.96
CA ASP A 131 8.56 12.29 9.00
C ASP A 131 9.07 11.83 7.62
N ASP A 132 8.21 11.28 6.77
CA ASP A 132 8.55 10.87 5.40
C ASP A 132 8.06 11.85 4.33
N ALA A 133 6.90 12.48 4.54
CA ALA A 133 6.32 13.50 3.68
C ALA A 133 5.27 14.33 4.43
N ASP A 134 5.09 15.59 4.01
CA ASP A 134 4.11 16.54 4.54
C ASP A 134 2.85 16.70 3.66
N ASN A 135 2.80 16.00 2.51
CA ASN A 135 1.68 16.00 1.59
C ASN A 135 1.19 14.56 1.33
N ALA A 136 -0.12 14.42 1.10
CA ALA A 136 -0.77 13.12 0.96
C ALA A 136 -0.21 12.29 -0.22
N GLN A 137 0.11 12.95 -1.33
CA GLN A 137 0.55 12.28 -2.56
C GLN A 137 1.92 11.59 -2.37
N ASP A 138 2.90 12.31 -1.83
CA ASP A 138 4.22 11.74 -1.57
C ASP A 138 4.18 10.67 -0.49
N LEU A 139 3.35 10.86 0.54
CA LEU A 139 3.20 9.88 1.62
C LEU A 139 2.66 8.55 1.10
N LEU A 140 1.61 8.58 0.26
CA LEU A 140 1.05 7.39 -0.39
C LEU A 140 2.08 6.72 -1.28
N ARG A 141 2.83 7.49 -2.07
CA ARG A 141 3.89 6.97 -2.93
C ARG A 141 5.00 6.28 -2.13
N PHE A 142 5.47 6.88 -1.04
CA PHE A 142 6.48 6.25 -0.18
C PHE A 142 5.98 4.98 0.51
N CYS A 143 4.69 4.94 0.86
CA CYS A 143 4.03 3.77 1.41
C CYS A 143 3.95 2.63 0.38
N ASP A 144 3.58 2.95 -0.87
CA ASP A 144 3.51 2.00 -1.99
C ASP A 144 4.91 1.43 -2.34
N GLU A 145 5.92 2.30 -2.44
CA GLU A 145 7.31 1.86 -2.65
C GLU A 145 7.80 0.93 -1.54
N ALA A 146 7.37 1.18 -0.30
CA ALA A 146 7.68 0.30 0.83
C ALA A 146 6.99 -1.06 0.71
N LEU A 147 5.72 -1.09 0.30
CA LEU A 147 4.98 -2.33 0.04
C LEU A 147 5.64 -3.12 -1.09
N TYR A 148 6.01 -2.45 -2.18
CA TYR A 148 6.75 -3.05 -3.28
C TYR A 148 8.07 -3.66 -2.80
N ARG A 149 8.84 -2.96 -1.97
CA ARG A 149 10.06 -3.53 -1.35
C ARG A 149 9.77 -4.75 -0.49
N ALA A 150 8.67 -4.77 0.26
CA ALA A 150 8.27 -5.95 1.03
C ALA A 150 8.00 -7.15 0.12
N LYS A 151 7.26 -6.95 -0.98
CA LYS A 151 6.96 -7.98 -1.99
C LYS A 151 8.21 -8.51 -2.68
N MET A 152 9.12 -7.61 -3.07
CA MET A 152 10.33 -7.98 -3.83
C MET A 152 11.43 -8.57 -2.96
N SER A 153 11.48 -8.25 -1.68
CA SER A 153 12.51 -8.77 -0.77
C SER A 153 12.13 -10.09 -0.10
N GLY A 154 11.13 -10.81 -0.61
CA GLY A 154 10.75 -12.15 -0.13
C GLY A 154 9.36 -12.25 0.50
N ARG A 155 8.52 -11.20 0.40
CA ARG A 155 7.14 -11.17 0.91
C ARG A 155 7.04 -11.37 2.42
N ASN A 156 5.82 -11.45 2.94
CA ASN A 156 5.52 -11.74 4.35
C ASN A 156 6.31 -10.88 5.34
N LYS A 157 6.31 -9.57 5.12
CA LYS A 157 6.99 -8.60 5.98
C LYS A 157 6.39 -7.22 5.85
N CYS A 158 6.66 -6.39 6.85
CA CYS A 158 6.46 -4.96 6.79
C CYS A 158 7.77 -4.27 6.40
N CYS A 159 7.69 -3.24 5.56
CA CYS A 159 8.83 -2.39 5.23
C CYS A 159 8.46 -0.94 5.51
N LEU A 160 9.40 -0.20 6.09
CA LEU A 160 9.28 1.25 6.19
C LEU A 160 9.57 1.89 4.84
N SER A 161 8.90 3.01 4.61
CA SER A 161 9.32 4.07 3.72
C SER A 161 10.81 4.37 3.94
N LYS A 162 11.49 4.59 2.83
CA LYS A 162 12.82 5.15 2.83
C LYS A 162 12.69 6.41 2.00
N ILE A 163 13.08 7.55 2.58
CA ILE A 163 13.42 8.72 1.78
C ILE A 163 14.71 8.34 1.05
N GLU A 164 14.57 7.66 -0.09
CA GLU A 164 15.69 7.51 -1.00
C GLU A 164 15.98 8.91 -1.52
N LYS A 165 16.97 9.58 -0.91
CA LYS A 165 17.62 10.72 -1.56
C LYS A 165 17.97 10.22 -2.94
N MET A 166 17.43 10.87 -3.96
CA MET A 166 17.72 10.54 -5.34
C MET A 166 19.24 10.39 -5.45
N ILE A 167 19.73 9.18 -5.65
CA ILE A 167 21.14 8.98 -5.94
C ILE A 167 21.20 9.20 -7.45
N PRO A 168 21.80 10.30 -7.95
CA PRO A 168 22.04 10.41 -9.37
C PRO A 168 23.13 9.41 -9.70
N LYS A 169 22.75 8.15 -9.92
CA LYS A 169 23.65 7.17 -10.52
C LYS A 169 23.69 7.43 -12.01
N THR A 170 24.60 8.34 -12.34
CA THR A 170 25.37 8.35 -13.59
C THR A 170 24.61 8.80 -14.85
N VAL A 171 24.79 10.08 -15.21
CA VAL A 171 25.07 10.66 -16.55
C VAL A 171 24.54 10.00 -17.85
N HIS A 172 23.33 9.44 -17.89
CA HIS A 172 22.73 8.94 -19.13
C HIS A 172 21.94 9.99 -19.92
N TYR A 173 21.77 11.19 -19.37
CA TYR A 173 21.04 12.28 -20.00
C TYR A 173 21.99 13.30 -20.61
N THR A 174 21.69 13.71 -21.84
CA THR A 174 22.39 14.82 -22.48
C THR A 174 22.08 16.14 -21.77
N LYS A 175 22.98 17.12 -21.89
CA LYS A 175 22.78 18.48 -21.37
C LYS A 175 21.44 19.09 -21.85
N ILE A 176 21.08 18.86 -23.11
CA ILE A 176 19.82 19.33 -23.71
C ILE A 176 18.60 18.69 -23.01
N GLN A 177 18.67 17.39 -22.67
CA GLN A 177 17.59 16.73 -21.95
C GLN A 177 17.43 17.29 -20.53
N LEU A 178 18.54 17.57 -19.84
CA LEU A 178 18.51 18.18 -18.51
C LEU A 178 17.96 19.61 -18.55
N GLU A 179 18.36 20.43 -19.54
CA GLU A 179 17.80 21.78 -19.72
C GLU A 179 16.29 21.76 -20.00
N ARG A 180 15.82 20.81 -20.81
CA ARG A 180 14.39 20.63 -21.08
C ARG A 180 13.62 20.19 -19.85
N LEU A 181 14.17 19.25 -19.08
CA LEU A 181 13.59 18.78 -17.83
C LEU A 181 13.47 19.92 -16.82
N SER A 182 14.53 20.73 -16.66
CA SER A 182 14.55 21.88 -15.76
C SER A 182 13.50 22.92 -16.15
N LYS A 183 13.39 23.24 -17.43
CA LYS A 183 12.35 24.15 -17.94
C LYS A 183 10.94 23.60 -17.72
N LEU A 184 10.74 22.30 -17.90
CA LEU A 184 9.45 21.65 -17.64
C LEU A 184 9.11 21.70 -16.14
N ALA A 185 10.10 21.50 -15.27
CA ALA A 185 9.94 21.62 -13.82
C ALA A 185 9.48 23.03 -13.41
N GLU A 186 10.14 24.08 -13.93
CA GLU A 186 9.75 25.47 -13.69
C GLU A 186 8.32 25.79 -14.16
N GLN A 187 7.93 25.29 -15.34
CA GLN A 187 6.62 25.56 -15.92
C GLN A 187 5.47 24.82 -15.22
N SER A 188 5.75 23.61 -14.71
CA SER A 188 4.76 22.77 -14.03
C SER A 188 4.68 23.03 -12.53
N GLY A 189 5.68 23.70 -11.95
CA GLY A 189 5.82 23.82 -10.49
C GLY A 189 6.17 22.50 -9.80
N ILE A 190 6.55 21.47 -10.57
CA ILE A 190 6.89 20.14 -10.10
C ILE A 190 8.41 19.99 -10.17
N ASN A 191 9.04 19.46 -9.13
CA ASN A 191 10.50 19.29 -9.17
C ASN A 191 10.93 18.24 -10.21
N GLU A 192 12.17 18.36 -10.71
CA GLU A 192 12.73 17.47 -11.74
C GLU A 192 12.69 15.99 -11.34
N ALA A 193 12.77 15.71 -10.03
CA ALA A 193 12.70 14.36 -9.48
C ALA A 193 11.33 13.70 -9.61
N ALA A 194 10.26 14.46 -9.42
CA ALA A 194 8.90 13.98 -9.62
C ALA A 194 8.62 13.71 -11.11
N LEU A 195 9.08 14.59 -12.01
CA LEU A 195 8.93 14.41 -13.46
C LEU A 195 9.68 13.16 -13.98
N LEU A 196 10.89 12.90 -13.48
CA LEU A 196 11.64 11.70 -13.86
C LEU A 196 10.98 10.42 -13.35
N ARG A 197 10.36 10.45 -12.18
CA ARG A 197 9.60 9.31 -11.64
C ARG A 197 8.34 9.07 -12.46
N GLU A 198 7.57 10.11 -12.76
CA GLU A 198 6.38 10.00 -13.62
C GLU A 198 6.72 9.37 -14.97
N ALA A 199 7.79 9.84 -15.63
CA ALA A 199 8.25 9.28 -16.89
C ALA A 199 8.67 7.80 -16.78
N LEU A 200 9.26 7.39 -15.65
CA LEU A 200 9.62 5.99 -15.40
C LEU A 200 8.37 5.13 -15.17
N ASP A 201 7.42 5.60 -14.36
CA ASP A 201 6.18 4.89 -14.08
C ASP A 201 5.36 4.68 -15.36
N ASP A 202 5.29 5.69 -16.22
CA ASP A 202 4.64 5.61 -17.53
C ASP A 202 5.33 4.58 -18.45
N LEU A 203 6.66 4.54 -18.43
CA LEU A 203 7.43 3.55 -19.19
C LEU A 203 7.16 2.13 -18.68
N LEU A 204 7.13 1.92 -17.36
CA LEU A 204 6.86 0.61 -16.76
C LEU A 204 5.41 0.16 -17.05
N LYS A 205 4.43 1.06 -16.91
CA LYS A 205 3.03 0.83 -17.31
C LYS A 205 2.91 0.39 -18.76
N LYS A 206 3.71 0.96 -19.66
CA LYS A 206 3.68 0.63 -21.08
C LYS A 206 4.25 -0.75 -21.42
N HIS A 207 5.12 -1.31 -20.58
CA HIS A 207 5.96 -2.45 -20.95
C HIS A 207 5.84 -3.67 -20.04
N ILE A 208 5.33 -3.51 -18.81
CA ILE A 208 5.24 -4.57 -17.80
C ILE A 208 3.79 -4.90 -17.45
N PHE A 209 2.87 -3.96 -17.69
CA PHE A 209 1.42 -4.14 -17.58
C PHE A 209 0.78 -4.15 -18.97
#